data_AF-A0A954JPA1-F1
#
_entry.id   AF-A0A954JPA1-F1
#
_cell.length_a   1.000
_cell.length_b   1.000
_cell.length_c   1.000
_cell.angle_alpha   90.00
_cell.angle_beta   90.00
_cell.angle_gamma   90.00
#
_symmetry.space_group_name_H-M   'P 1'
#
loop_
_entity.id
_entity.type
_entity.pdbx_description
1 polymer ?
#
loop_
_entity_poly.entity_id
_entity_poly.type
_entity_poly.pdbx_seq_one_letter_code
_entity_poly.pdbx_strand_id
1 'polypeptide(L)' 'EDTDTPEHAEALVDRLAGRRATINLIPYNPSRDLPYARPRTEAVNGFQAYLQDAGLVAPIRWSRGLQESAACGQLRAQAQ' A
#
# COMPACT_ATOMS: atom_id res chain seq x y z
N GLU A 1 -13.03 -2.15 4.60
CA GLU A 1 -13.14 -1.02 3.65
C GLU A 1 -11.81 -0.87 2.93
N ASP A 2 -11.85 -0.56 1.64
CA ASP A 2 -10.66 -0.30 0.83
C ASP A 2 -10.11 1.11 1.13
N THR A 3 -8.80 1.28 1.14
CA THR A 3 -8.11 2.53 1.57
C THR A 3 -7.26 3.14 0.45
N ASP A 4 -7.62 2.90 -0.81
CA ASP A 4 -6.79 3.18 -2.00
C ASP A 4 -7.40 4.23 -2.95
N THR A 5 -8.42 4.95 -2.49
CA THR A 5 -9.07 6.03 -3.28
C THR A 5 -8.35 7.38 -3.12
N PRO A 6 -8.54 8.34 -4.06
CA PRO A 6 -7.96 9.68 -3.95
C PRO A 6 -8.34 10.42 -2.66
N GLU A 7 -9.57 10.27 -2.18
CA GLU A 7 -10.06 10.91 -0.96
C GLU A 7 -9.28 10.43 0.28
N HIS A 8 -8.86 9.16 0.29
CA HIS A 8 -7.99 8.63 1.35
C HIS A 8 -6.58 9.24 1.29
N ALA A 9 -6.08 9.55 0.09
CA ALA A 9 -4.79 10.21 -0.09
C ALA A 9 -4.85 11.65 0.45
N GLU A 10 -5.91 12.39 0.14
CA GLU A 10 -6.15 13.75 0.63
C GLU A 10 -6.22 13.80 2.16
N ALA A 11 -7.03 12.94 2.77
CA ALA A 11 -7.13 12.84 4.23
C ALA A 11 -5.80 12.46 4.90
N LEU A 12 -4.94 11.70 4.20
CA LEU A 12 -3.62 11.33 4.69
C LEU A 12 -2.64 12.52 4.62
N VAL A 13 -2.68 13.30 3.55
CA VAL A 13 -1.88 14.53 3.39
C VAL A 13 -2.24 15.52 4.50
N ASP A 14 -3.53 15.78 4.73
CA ASP A 14 -3.99 16.70 5.77
C ASP A 14 -3.51 16.30 7.17
N ARG A 15 -3.57 15.00 7.48
CA ARG A 15 -3.09 14.47 8.77
C ARG A 15 -1.59 14.58 8.97
N LEU A 16 -0.82 14.59 7.87
CA LEU A 16 0.63 14.66 7.88
C LEU A 16 1.17 16.07 7.62
N ALA A 17 0.28 17.05 7.41
CA ALA A 17 0.64 18.44 7.21
C ALA A 17 1.60 18.94 8.31
N GLY A 18 2.72 19.53 7.89
CA GLY A 18 3.76 20.04 8.79
C GLY A 18 4.72 18.99 9.38
N ARG A 19 4.60 17.71 9.00
CA ARG A 19 5.50 16.64 9.46
C ARG A 19 6.37 16.11 8.33
N ARG A 20 7.65 15.90 8.62
CA ARG A 20 8.52 15.11 7.72
C ARG A 20 8.23 13.63 7.94
N ALA A 21 7.56 13.01 6.97
CA ALA A 21 7.21 11.59 7.03
C ALA A 21 7.51 10.91 5.69
N THR A 22 7.85 9.63 5.77
CA THR A 22 8.00 8.73 4.62
C THR A 22 6.87 7.72 4.65
N ILE A 23 6.09 7.63 3.58
CA ILE A 23 4.92 6.77 3.48
C ILE A 23 5.26 5.54 2.63
N ASN A 24 5.41 4.37 3.27
CA ASN A 24 5.65 3.14 2.53
C ASN A 24 4.32 2.60 2.01
N LEU A 25 4.12 2.64 0.69
CA LEU A 25 2.96 2.03 0.04
C LEU A 25 3.22 0.53 -0.13
N ILE A 26 2.33 -0.30 0.41
CA ILE A 26 2.40 -1.77 0.30
C ILE A 26 1.12 -2.22 -0.40
N PRO A 27 1.19 -2.54 -1.70
CA PRO A 27 0.06 -3.10 -2.42
C PRO A 27 -0.38 -4.40 -1.75
N TYR A 28 -1.69 -4.54 -1.51
CA TYR A 28 -2.22 -5.69 -0.81
C TYR A 28 -1.84 -7.01 -1.50
N ASN A 29 -1.46 -8.00 -0.69
CA ASN A 29 -1.22 -9.37 -1.15
C ASN A 29 -2.45 -10.19 -0.81
N PRO A 30 -3.14 -10.78 -1.80
CA PRO A 30 -4.37 -11.52 -1.55
C PRO A 30 -4.11 -12.69 -0.60
N SER A 31 -4.94 -12.81 0.44
CA SER A 31 -4.99 -13.97 1.33
C SER A 31 -6.34 -14.69 1.17
N ARG A 32 -6.39 -15.99 1.48
CA ARG A 32 -7.65 -16.77 1.43
C ARG A 32 -8.65 -16.35 2.50
N ASP A 33 -8.17 -15.68 3.56
CA ASP A 33 -8.94 -15.38 4.76
C ASP A 33 -9.63 -14.02 4.73
N LEU A 34 -9.30 -13.16 3.75
CA LEU A 34 -9.82 -11.80 3.66
C LEU A 34 -10.41 -11.53 2.27
N PRO A 35 -11.54 -10.81 2.18
CA PRO A 35 -12.23 -10.55 0.93
C PRO A 35 -11.63 -9.36 0.15
N TYR A 36 -10.36 -9.02 0.37
CA TYR A 36 -9.73 -7.87 -0.28
C TYR A 36 -9.04 -8.28 -1.58
N ALA A 37 -9.08 -7.40 -2.57
CA ALA A 37 -8.38 -7.58 -3.83
C ALA A 37 -7.06 -6.82 -3.82
N ARG A 38 -6.09 -7.31 -4.58
CA ARG A 38 -4.89 -6.53 -4.87
C ARG A 38 -5.30 -5.31 -5.72
N PRO A 39 -4.92 -4.08 -5.34
CA PRO A 39 -5.19 -2.91 -6.16
C PRO A 39 -4.44 -3.01 -7.49
N ARG A 40 -5.04 -2.44 -8.53
CA ARG A 40 -4.40 -2.34 -9.86
C ARG A 40 -3.16 -1.46 -9.76
N THR A 41 -2.15 -1.76 -10.57
CA THR A 41 -0.88 -1.02 -10.60
C THR A 41 -1.11 0.47 -10.84
N GLU A 42 -2.05 0.83 -11.71
CA GLU A 42 -2.39 2.21 -12.04
C GLU A 42 -2.97 2.97 -10.83
N ALA A 43 -3.78 2.30 -10.01
CA ALA A 43 -4.36 2.89 -8.81
C ALA A 43 -3.27 3.18 -7.77
N VAL A 44 -2.36 2.23 -7.54
CA VAL A 44 -1.22 2.40 -6.63
C VAL A 44 -0.31 3.54 -7.08
N ASN A 45 -0.03 3.62 -8.38
CA ASN A 45 0.81 4.68 -8.95
C ASN A 45 0.12 6.05 -8.86
N GLY A 46 -1.19 6.13 -9.10
CA GLY A 46 -1.97 7.35 -8.94
C GLY A 46 -1.95 7.86 -7.48
N PHE A 47 -2.13 6.95 -6.53
CA PHE A 47 -2.03 7.26 -5.11
C PHE A 47 -0.63 7.76 -4.72
N GLN A 48 0.41 7.10 -5.24
CA GLN A 48 1.79 7.54 -5.03
C GLN A 48 2.04 8.94 -5.59
N ALA A 49 1.61 9.20 -6.82
CA ALA A 49 1.80 10.50 -7.47
C ALA A 49 1.15 11.61 -6.66
N TYR A 50 -0.08 11.40 -6.19
CA TYR A 50 -0.79 12.37 -5.34
C TYR A 50 0.01 12.71 -4.06
N LEU A 51 0.54 11.70 -3.37
CA LEU A 51 1.36 11.94 -2.17
C LEU A 51 2.66 12.69 -2.48
N GLN A 52 3.29 12.39 -3.62
CA GLN A 52 4.52 13.05 -4.05
C GLN A 52 4.27 14.51 -4.45
N ASP A 53 3.16 14.80 -5.12
CA ASP A 53 2.73 16.16 -5.47
C ASP A 53 2.46 17.00 -4.21
N ALA A 54 2.00 16.36 -3.13
CA ALA A 54 1.87 16.98 -1.81
C ALA A 54 3.21 17.11 -1.03
N GLY A 55 4.35 16.77 -1.65
CA GLY A 55 5.69 16.89 -1.06
C GLY A 55 6.09 15.75 -0.12
N LEU A 56 5.39 14.62 -0.14
CA LEU A 56 5.67 13.46 0.71
C LEU A 56 6.54 12.43 -0.02
N VAL A 57 7.43 11.77 0.73
CA VAL A 57 8.25 10.68 0.18
C VAL A 57 7.45 9.38 0.28
N ALA A 58 7.00 8.84 -0.86
CA ALA A 58 6.13 7.67 -0.89
C ALA A 58 6.70 6.47 -1.69
N PRO A 59 7.67 5.69 -1.17
CA PRO A 59 8.18 4.51 -1.88
C PRO A 59 7.14 3.38 -1.93
N ILE A 60 6.99 2.74 -3.09
CA ILE A 60 6.17 1.53 -3.23
C ILE A 60 7.03 0.28 -2.98
N ARG A 61 6.56 -0.59 -2.09
CA ARG A 61 7.15 -1.90 -1.83
C ARG A 61 6.35 -2.98 -2.55
N TRP A 62 6.72 -3.24 -3.79
CA TRP A 62 6.18 -4.37 -4.54
C TRP A 62 6.64 -5.69 -3.92
N SER A 63 5.69 -6.55 -3.58
CA SER A 63 5.97 -7.90 -3.13
C SER A 63 6.71 -8.68 -4.22
N ARG A 64 7.95 -9.09 -3.95
CA ARG A 64 8.69 -10.04 -4.77
C ARG A 64 8.11 -11.44 -4.53
N GLY A 65 7.85 -12.22 -5.59
CA GLY A 65 7.43 -13.63 -5.46
C GLY A 65 5.93 -13.90 -5.37
N LEU A 66 5.06 -13.10 -6.01
CA LEU A 66 3.62 -13.43 -6.17
C LEU A 66 3.37 -14.79 -6.85
N GLN A 67 4.36 -15.33 -7.56
CA GLN A 67 4.33 -16.67 -8.16
C GLN A 67 4.67 -17.80 -7.17
N GLU A 68 5.26 -17.51 -5.99
CA GLU A 68 5.85 -18.54 -5.11
C GLU A 68 5.44 -18.45 -3.63
N SER A 69 4.36 -17.76 -3.28
CA SER A 69 3.87 -17.70 -1.88
C SER A 69 4.92 -17.20 -0.87
N ALA A 70 5.77 -16.25 -1.28
CA ALA A 70 6.82 -15.65 -0.45
C ALA A 70 6.61 -14.14 -0.21
N ALA A 71 5.38 -13.65 -0.36
CA ALA A 71 5.07 -12.23 -0.24
C ALA A 71 5.04 -11.78 1.24
N CYS A 72 5.51 -10.56 1.52
CA CYS A 72 5.47 -9.99 2.87
C CYS A 72 4.04 -10.02 3.45
N GLY A 73 3.89 -10.62 4.64
CA GLY A 73 2.60 -10.89 5.29
C GLY A 73 2.23 -12.38 5.37
N GLN A 74 2.88 -13.26 4.59
CA GLN A 74 2.58 -14.70 4.54
C GLN A 74 3.39 -15.56 5.55
N LEU A 75 4.28 -14.95 6.35
CA LEU A 75 5.10 -15.64 7.38
C LEU A 75 4.31 -16.04 8.65
N ARG A 76 3.00 -16.25 8.56
CA ARG A 76 2.18 -16.82 9.64
C ARG A 76 1.39 -18.03 9.14
N ALA A 77 2.08 -19.11 8.79
CA ALA A 77 1.41 -20.41 8.59
C ALA A 77 2.30 -21.65 8.77
N GLN A 78 3.53 -21.56 9.29
CA GLN A 78 4.33 -22.73 9.63
C GLN A 78 5.05 -22.53 10.96
N ALA A 79 4.27 -22.60 12.04
CA ALA A 79 4.76 -22.91 13.37
C ALA A 79 3.78 -23.92 14.00
N GLN A 80 3.78 -25.13 13.44
CA GLN A 80 3.47 -26.39 14.13
C GLN A 80 4.40 -27.46 13.59
#